data_AF-A0A1D1W5C1-F1
#
_entry.id   AF-A0A1D1W5C1-F1
#
_cell.length_a   1.000
_cell.length_b   1.000
_cell.length_c   1.000
_cell.angle_alpha   90.00
_cell.angle_beta   90.00
_cell.angle_gamma   90.00
#
_symmetry.space_group_name_H-M   'P 1'
#
loop_
_entity.id
_entity.type
_entity.pdbx_description
1 polymer ?
#
loop_
_entity_poly.entity_id
_entity_poly.type
_entity_poly.pdbx_seq_one_letter_code
_entity_poly.pdbx_strand_id
1 'polypeptide(L)'
;MESINLLNVIKLLEWDYKLHYRIDDFPGEADRQFKDIVKDFIDSKTTQSVTPIRVESFEDYEASVVQCNLLNGRSEADFNVTEPDRLLEPVSSETEPSSHELYIPRLPNPKLPVDQLVNLEYKKRAVTYWRNAVKKKRLTLAAVQRGFGKVTSIRQLYDWEKLDKLKALRLDVGKQFFLAKRKKQVVKDLDLRRWALTANETVNLAGFTASPDWIGKLKQYYGIVDRKITKFVTKKSIQEAPHVKESAEACVALVRSRIA
;
A
#
# COMPACT_ATOMS: atom_id res chain seq x y z
N MET A 1 25.18 20.11 -10.07
CA MET A 1 24.55 19.34 -11.17
C MET A 1 23.06 19.58 -11.06
N GLU A 2 22.46 20.25 -12.04
CA GLU A 2 21.02 20.53 -12.06
C GLU A 2 20.25 19.22 -12.14
N SER A 3 19.32 19.00 -11.20
CA SER A 3 18.48 17.80 -11.19
C SER A 3 17.52 17.86 -12.36
N ILE A 4 17.74 17.03 -13.38
CA ILE A 4 16.86 16.94 -14.54
C ILE A 4 15.48 16.45 -14.06
N ASN A 5 14.47 17.30 -14.26
CA ASN A 5 13.09 16.98 -13.88
C ASN A 5 12.54 15.92 -14.85
N LEU A 6 12.38 14.69 -14.36
CA LEU A 6 11.86 13.55 -15.13
C LEU A 6 10.48 13.82 -15.76
N LEU A 7 9.66 14.67 -15.13
CA LEU A 7 8.35 15.05 -15.66
C LEU A 7 8.47 15.89 -16.94
N ASN A 8 9.49 16.74 -17.03
CA ASN A 8 9.74 17.54 -18.23
C ASN A 8 10.24 16.66 -19.37
N VAL A 9 11.07 15.65 -19.07
CA VAL A 9 11.56 14.70 -20.06
C VAL A 9 10.43 13.81 -20.58
N ILE A 10 9.57 13.30 -19.71
CA ILE A 10 8.40 12.50 -20.12
C ILE A 10 7.43 13.32 -20.96
N LYS A 11 7.17 14.58 -20.58
CA LYS A 11 6.33 15.48 -21.38
C LYS A 11 6.93 15.79 -22.75
N LEU A 12 8.25 15.95 -22.84
CA LEU A 12 8.95 16.13 -24.11
C LEU A 12 8.83 14.88 -25.00
N LEU A 13 9.04 13.69 -24.43
CA LEU A 13 8.91 12.41 -25.16
C LEU A 13 7.46 12.14 -25.60
N GLU A 14 6.47 12.46 -24.77
CA GLU A 14 5.05 12.35 -25.14
C GLU A 14 4.67 13.33 -26.25
N TRP A 15 5.22 14.55 -26.22
CA TRP A 15 4.98 15.56 -27.24
C TRP A 15 5.62 15.16 -28.58
N ASP A 16 6.86 14.66 -28.55
CA ASP A 16 7.57 14.16 -29.72
C ASP A 16 6.85 12.95 -30.35
N TYR A 17 6.36 12.03 -29.52
CA TYR A 17 5.55 10.89 -29.95
C TYR A 17 4.25 11.34 -30.64
N LYS A 18 3.53 12.31 -30.06
CA LYS A 18 2.31 12.88 -30.66
C LYS A 18 2.56 13.67 -31.94
N LEU A 19 3.75 14.25 -32.11
CA LEU A 19 4.10 15.02 -33.29
C LEU A 19 4.34 14.12 -34.51
N HIS A 20 4.86 12.92 -34.29
CA HIS A 20 5.30 12.01 -35.36
C HIS A 20 4.33 10.87 -35.68
N TYR A 21 3.31 10.63 -34.84
CA TYR A 21 2.39 9.50 -35.01
C TYR A 21 0.91 9.90 -35.03
N ARG A 22 0.17 9.43 -36.05
CA ARG A 22 -1.30 9.49 -36.09
C ARG A 22 -1.87 8.23 -35.43
N ILE A 23 -2.99 8.41 -34.73
CA ILE A 23 -3.62 7.44 -33.81
C ILE A 23 -4.08 6.13 -34.49
N ASP A 24 -4.16 6.09 -35.82
CA ASP A 24 -4.75 4.97 -36.57
C ASP A 24 -3.73 3.95 -37.11
N ASP A 25 -2.42 4.16 -36.93
CA ASP A 25 -1.40 3.21 -37.39
C ASP A 25 -1.16 2.11 -36.34
N PHE A 26 -1.27 0.85 -36.76
CA PHE A 26 -0.89 -0.32 -35.96
C PHE A 26 0.53 -0.15 -35.37
N PRO A 27 0.82 -0.71 -34.17
CA PRO A 27 2.10 -0.50 -33.51
C PRO A 27 3.25 -0.93 -34.43
N GLY A 28 3.94 0.06 -34.97
CA GLY A 28 4.95 -0.11 -36.00
C GLY A 28 6.32 -0.39 -35.40
N GLU A 29 7.33 -0.49 -36.26
CA GLU A 29 8.73 -0.64 -35.83
C GLU A 29 9.22 0.56 -35.01
N ALA A 30 8.71 1.77 -35.29
CA ALA A 30 9.03 2.96 -34.51
C ALA A 30 8.40 2.96 -33.09
N ASP A 31 7.24 2.32 -32.88
CA ASP A 31 6.67 2.16 -31.53
C ASP A 31 7.52 1.21 -30.68
N ARG A 32 8.12 0.20 -31.32
CA ARG A 32 9.06 -0.70 -30.67
C ARG A 32 10.34 0.05 -30.30
N GLN A 33 10.87 0.85 -31.23
CA GLN A 33 12.04 1.68 -30.98
C GLN A 33 11.79 2.72 -29.89
N PHE A 34 10.63 3.38 -29.85
CA PHE A 34 10.28 4.31 -28.78
C PHE A 34 10.18 3.61 -27.43
N LYS A 35 9.55 2.44 -27.37
CA LYS A 35 9.51 1.61 -26.15
C LYS A 35 10.90 1.21 -25.69
N ASP A 36 11.77 0.83 -26.61
CA ASP A 36 13.15 0.44 -26.30
C ASP A 36 13.96 1.66 -25.82
N ILE A 37 13.79 2.85 -26.43
CA ILE A 37 14.42 4.10 -25.98
C ILE A 37 13.94 4.52 -24.59
N VAL A 38 12.63 4.45 -24.33
CA VAL A 38 12.06 4.76 -23.01
C VAL A 38 12.56 3.76 -21.97
N LYS A 39 12.62 2.48 -22.33
CA LYS A 39 13.14 1.41 -21.48
C LYS A 39 14.62 1.63 -21.18
N ASP A 40 15.45 1.90 -22.17
CA ASP A 40 16.88 2.18 -22.02
C ASP A 40 17.11 3.47 -21.22
N PHE A 41 16.26 4.49 -21.38
CA PHE A 41 16.32 5.70 -20.56
C PHE A 41 16.00 5.41 -19.09
N ILE A 42 14.94 4.64 -18.83
CA ILE A 42 14.58 4.20 -17.48
C ILE A 42 15.72 3.33 -16.92
N ASP A 43 16.20 2.34 -17.66
CA ASP A 43 17.26 1.44 -17.22
C ASP A 43 18.57 2.20 -16.98
N SER A 44 18.96 3.16 -17.83
CA SER A 44 20.15 3.99 -17.63
C SER A 44 20.04 4.89 -16.38
N LYS A 45 18.83 5.39 -16.06
CA LYS A 45 18.60 6.14 -14.82
C LYS A 45 18.50 5.24 -13.60
N THR A 46 17.99 4.03 -13.76
CA THR A 46 17.99 2.98 -12.73
C THR A 46 19.42 2.49 -12.46
N THR A 47 20.28 2.49 -13.48
CA THR A 47 21.68 2.07 -13.43
C THR A 47 22.60 3.18 -12.88
N GLN A 48 22.36 4.44 -13.26
CA GLN A 48 22.98 5.62 -12.61
C GLN A 48 22.50 5.80 -11.17
N SER A 49 21.28 5.33 -10.86
CA SER A 49 20.78 5.15 -9.50
C SER A 49 21.06 3.74 -8.98
N VAL A 50 22.20 3.11 -9.30
CA VAL A 50 22.70 1.96 -8.50
C VAL A 50 23.43 2.51 -7.28
N THR A 51 22.73 3.33 -6.51
CA THR A 51 22.33 2.78 -5.23
C THR A 51 20.93 2.27 -5.45
N PRO A 52 20.66 0.94 -5.40
CA PRO A 52 19.28 0.54 -5.22
C PRO A 52 18.73 1.46 -4.15
N ILE A 53 17.50 1.97 -4.27
CA ILE A 53 16.79 2.41 -3.07
C ILE A 53 16.64 1.12 -2.27
N ARG A 54 17.74 0.75 -1.60
CA ARG A 54 17.84 -0.15 -0.52
C ARG A 54 17.04 0.67 0.47
N VAL A 55 15.76 0.37 0.48
CA VAL A 55 14.89 0.71 1.59
C VAL A 55 15.56 -0.01 2.76
N GLU A 56 16.60 0.61 3.32
CA GLU A 56 17.43 0.05 4.37
C GLU A 56 16.57 -0.02 5.63
N SER A 57 15.71 0.99 5.78
CA SER A 57 14.81 1.16 6.89
C SER A 57 13.34 1.20 6.50
N PHE A 58 12.48 0.89 7.46
CA PHE A 58 11.04 0.94 7.29
C PHE A 58 10.53 2.38 7.08
N GLU A 59 11.24 3.37 7.60
CA GLU A 59 10.90 4.79 7.44
C GLU A 59 10.96 5.23 5.97
N ASP A 60 11.98 4.79 5.23
CA ASP A 60 12.10 5.05 3.80
C ASP A 60 11.00 4.31 3.00
N TYR A 61 10.65 3.10 3.46
CA TYR A 61 9.56 2.31 2.86
C TYR A 61 8.23 3.06 2.99
N GLU A 62 7.92 3.50 4.22
CA GLU A 62 6.68 4.19 4.53
C GLU A 62 6.60 5.53 3.78
N ALA A 63 7.70 6.29 3.71
CA ALA A 63 7.76 7.54 2.95
C ALA A 63 7.46 7.32 1.46
N SER A 64 8.04 6.27 0.87
CA SER A 64 7.77 5.87 -0.52
C SER A 64 6.30 5.49 -0.72
N VAL A 65 5.72 4.69 0.19
CA VAL A 65 4.29 4.29 0.13
C VAL A 65 3.37 5.50 0.24
N VAL A 66 3.64 6.43 1.17
CA VAL A 66 2.87 7.68 1.34
C VAL A 66 2.91 8.50 0.05
N GLN A 67 4.10 8.65 -0.55
CA GLN A 67 4.27 9.40 -1.80
C GLN A 67 3.49 8.76 -2.95
N CYS A 68 3.56 7.42 -3.10
CA CYS A 68 2.80 6.69 -4.11
C CYS A 68 1.28 6.84 -3.93
N ASN A 69 0.80 6.75 -2.68
CA ASN A 69 -0.62 6.95 -2.39
C ASN A 69 -1.07 8.38 -2.74
N LEU A 70 -0.27 9.39 -2.41
CA LEU A 70 -0.54 10.79 -2.74
C LEU A 70 -0.63 11.00 -4.26
N LEU A 71 0.30 10.43 -5.03
CA LEU A 71 0.29 10.48 -6.50
C LEU A 71 -0.96 9.81 -7.10
N ASN A 72 -1.46 8.76 -6.45
CA ASN A 72 -2.68 8.06 -6.83
C ASN A 72 -3.97 8.74 -6.32
N GLY A 73 -3.88 9.96 -5.77
CA GLY A 73 -5.01 10.71 -5.22
C GLY A 73 -5.60 10.11 -3.93
N ARG A 74 -4.94 9.11 -3.35
CA ARG A 74 -5.31 8.46 -2.09
C ARG A 74 -4.65 9.18 -0.93
N SER A 75 -5.46 9.77 -0.08
CA SER A 75 -5.01 10.42 1.14
C SER A 75 -5.02 9.46 2.32
N GLU A 76 -4.23 9.71 3.36
CA GLU A 76 -4.33 8.97 4.62
C GLU A 76 -5.76 9.00 5.20
N ALA A 77 -6.56 10.02 4.90
CA ALA A 77 -7.94 10.09 5.34
C ALA A 77 -8.82 8.99 4.71
N ASP A 78 -8.50 8.52 3.51
CA ASP A 78 -9.31 7.53 2.78
C ASP A 78 -9.23 6.13 3.42
N PHE A 79 -8.12 5.82 4.10
CA PHE A 79 -7.99 4.63 4.94
C PHE A 79 -8.92 4.67 6.17
N ASN A 80 -9.13 5.88 6.65
CA ASN A 80 -9.62 6.19 7.98
C ASN A 80 -11.13 6.47 8.04
N VAL A 81 -11.81 6.58 6.89
CA VAL A 81 -13.26 6.59 6.82
C VAL A 81 -13.78 5.18 7.11
N THR A 82 -13.99 4.88 8.38
CA THR A 82 -14.84 3.77 8.79
C THR A 82 -16.26 4.32 8.89
N GLU A 83 -17.07 4.09 7.86
CA GLU A 83 -18.53 4.15 8.01
C GLU A 83 -18.91 3.29 9.24
N PRO A 84 -19.68 3.82 10.19
CA PRO A 84 -20.12 3.02 11.33
C PRO A 84 -21.00 1.89 10.78
N ASP A 85 -20.57 0.67 11.05
CA ASP A 85 -21.28 -0.58 10.78
C ASP A 85 -22.66 -0.52 11.45
N ARG A 86 -23.65 0.01 10.71
CA ARG A 86 -25.04 -0.01 11.11
C ARG A 86 -25.53 -1.41 10.79
N LEU A 87 -25.65 -2.19 11.85
CA LEU A 87 -26.47 -3.39 11.96
C LEU A 87 -27.70 -3.28 11.05
N LEU A 88 -27.69 -4.00 9.93
CA LEU A 88 -28.89 -4.39 9.24
C LEU A 88 -29.22 -5.80 9.74
N GLU A 89 -30.36 -5.91 10.42
CA GLU A 89 -30.97 -7.16 10.85
C GLU A 89 -31.14 -8.16 9.69
N PRO A 90 -31.19 -9.47 9.97
CA PRO A 90 -31.16 -10.49 8.94
C PRO A 90 -32.50 -10.58 8.23
N VAL A 91 -32.55 -10.22 6.95
CA VAL A 91 -33.59 -10.73 6.06
C VAL A 91 -33.15 -12.10 5.59
N SER A 92 -33.84 -13.10 6.10
CA SER A 92 -33.88 -14.47 5.59
C SER A 92 -34.30 -14.47 4.12
N SER A 93 -33.44 -14.97 3.24
CA SER A 93 -33.84 -15.67 2.03
C SER A 93 -32.67 -16.52 1.53
N GLU A 94 -32.89 -17.83 1.48
CA GLU A 94 -32.02 -18.83 0.87
C GLU A 94 -31.82 -18.50 -0.61
N THR A 95 -30.60 -18.10 -1.01
CA THR A 95 -30.10 -18.26 -2.38
C THR A 95 -28.57 -18.21 -2.33
N GLU A 96 -27.90 -19.25 -2.82
CA GLU A 96 -26.43 -19.34 -2.86
C GLU A 96 -25.82 -18.17 -3.66
N PRO A 97 -24.79 -17.48 -3.15
CA PRO A 97 -24.09 -16.47 -3.93
C PRO A 97 -23.00 -17.13 -4.78
N SER A 98 -23.26 -17.15 -6.08
CA SER A 98 -22.30 -17.43 -7.15
C SER A 98 -21.03 -16.57 -7.01
N SER A 99 -19.87 -17.21 -7.11
CA SER A 99 -18.54 -16.68 -6.79
C SER A 99 -17.92 -15.75 -7.85
N HIS A 100 -18.73 -15.07 -8.66
CA HIS A 100 -18.27 -14.19 -9.74
C HIS A 100 -18.99 -12.84 -9.74
N GLU A 101 -18.83 -12.05 -8.67
CA GLU A 101 -19.05 -10.60 -8.79
C GLU A 101 -17.70 -9.91 -9.04
N LEU A 102 -17.51 -9.47 -10.28
CA LEU A 102 -16.41 -8.60 -10.66
C LEU A 102 -16.56 -7.28 -9.89
N TYR A 103 -15.57 -6.97 -9.07
CA TYR A 103 -15.49 -5.69 -8.34
C TYR A 103 -15.41 -4.53 -9.34
N ILE A 104 -16.48 -3.73 -9.41
CA ILE A 104 -16.47 -2.45 -10.12
C ILE A 104 -15.97 -1.38 -9.14
N PRO A 105 -14.83 -0.71 -9.40
CA PRO A 105 -14.37 0.39 -8.55
C PRO A 105 -15.43 1.50 -8.54
N ARG A 106 -16.05 1.74 -7.37
CA ARG A 106 -16.84 2.94 -7.17
C ARG A 106 -15.89 4.13 -7.20
N LEU A 107 -16.03 4.98 -8.22
CA LEU A 107 -15.30 6.24 -8.32
C LEU A 107 -15.49 7.05 -7.02
N PRO A 108 -14.43 7.68 -6.48
CA PRO A 108 -14.57 8.52 -5.29
C PRO A 108 -15.55 9.66 -5.56
N ASN A 109 -16.57 9.79 -4.72
CA ASN A 109 -17.46 10.96 -4.72
C ASN A 109 -16.60 12.23 -4.57
N PRO A 110 -16.87 13.32 -5.32
CA PRO A 110 -16.07 14.53 -5.25
C PRO A 110 -16.14 15.12 -3.83
N LYS A 111 -14.96 15.35 -3.27
CA LYS A 111 -14.69 15.68 -1.87
C LYS A 111 -15.38 16.98 -1.43
N LEU A 112 -15.83 16.99 -0.17
CA LEU A 112 -16.22 18.18 0.60
C LEU A 112 -15.12 19.26 0.61
N PRO A 113 -15.47 20.54 0.91
CA PRO A 113 -14.61 21.69 0.66
C PRO A 113 -13.29 21.66 1.43
N VAL A 114 -12.22 22.07 0.73
CA VAL A 114 -10.82 22.15 1.20
C VAL A 114 -10.66 23.03 2.45
N ASP A 115 -11.58 23.96 2.71
CA ASP A 115 -11.52 24.94 3.81
C ASP A 115 -11.70 24.33 5.22
N GLN A 116 -12.17 23.08 5.31
CA GLN A 116 -12.31 22.35 6.59
C GLN A 116 -11.11 21.46 6.94
N LEU A 117 -10.07 21.41 6.12
CA LEU A 117 -8.92 20.53 6.35
C LEU A 117 -8.02 21.09 7.45
N VAL A 118 -8.41 20.86 8.70
CA VAL A 118 -7.55 21.08 9.87
C VAL A 118 -6.27 20.27 9.69
N ASN A 119 -5.13 20.96 9.67
CA ASN A 119 -3.79 20.37 9.50
C ASN A 119 -3.58 19.18 10.46
N LEU A 120 -2.99 18.08 9.98
CA LEU A 120 -2.72 16.87 10.77
C LEU A 120 -1.93 17.19 12.05
N GLU A 121 -0.92 18.06 11.96
CA GLU A 121 -0.13 18.49 13.12
C GLU A 121 -0.94 19.31 14.12
N TYR A 122 -1.95 20.04 13.66
CA TYR A 122 -2.91 20.69 14.56
C TYR A 122 -3.72 19.66 15.34
N LYS A 123 -4.25 18.63 14.67
CA LYS A 123 -5.04 17.57 15.31
C LYS A 123 -4.25 16.85 16.39
N LYS A 124 -3.00 16.46 16.09
CA LYS A 124 -2.09 15.83 17.05
C LYS A 124 -1.86 16.71 18.27
N ARG A 125 -1.50 17.99 18.07
CA ARG A 125 -1.28 18.93 19.19
C ARG A 125 -2.53 19.15 20.04
N ALA A 126 -3.71 19.19 19.41
CA ALA A 126 -4.98 19.32 20.13
C ALA A 126 -5.27 18.09 21.00
N VAL A 127 -5.07 16.88 20.47
CA VAL A 127 -5.27 15.62 21.20
C VAL A 127 -4.25 15.48 22.35
N THR A 128 -2.98 15.81 22.13
CA THR A 128 -1.95 15.75 23.18
C THR A 128 -2.23 16.75 24.30
N TYR A 129 -2.62 17.98 23.96
CA TYR A 129 -3.04 18.99 24.92
C TYR A 129 -4.28 18.52 25.71
N TRP A 130 -5.28 18.00 25.01
CA TRP A 130 -6.51 17.49 25.63
C TRP A 130 -6.26 16.33 26.59
N ARG A 131 -5.41 15.36 26.22
CA ARG A 131 -5.02 14.25 27.10
C ARG A 131 -4.27 14.70 28.34
N ASN A 132 -3.61 15.86 28.29
CA ASN A 132 -2.87 16.47 29.39
C ASN A 132 -1.99 15.45 30.11
N ALA A 133 -0.91 15.04 29.43
CA ALA A 133 0.02 14.01 29.90
C ALA A 133 0.56 14.26 31.31
N VAL A 134 0.65 15.53 31.73
CA VAL A 134 1.18 15.95 33.04
C VAL A 134 0.20 15.62 34.17
N LYS A 135 -1.10 15.89 34.00
CA LYS A 135 -2.11 15.66 35.06
C LYS A 135 -2.89 14.36 34.90
N LYS A 136 -2.58 13.55 33.88
CA LYS A 136 -3.26 12.28 33.54
C LYS A 136 -4.79 12.37 33.51
N LYS A 137 -5.34 13.56 33.23
CA LYS A 137 -6.78 13.85 33.21
C LYS A 137 -7.11 14.68 31.99
N ARG A 138 -8.14 14.24 31.25
CA ARG A 138 -8.63 14.94 30.06
C ARG A 138 -9.11 16.35 30.42
N LEU A 139 -8.66 17.34 29.65
CA LEU A 139 -9.11 18.73 29.79
C LEU A 139 -10.57 18.89 29.32
N THR A 140 -11.25 19.89 29.87
CA THR A 140 -12.59 20.27 29.42
C THR A 140 -12.54 20.91 28.04
N LEU A 141 -13.65 20.82 27.30
CA LEU A 141 -13.75 21.41 25.95
C LEU A 141 -13.40 22.89 25.94
N ALA A 142 -13.95 23.66 26.89
CA ALA A 142 -13.68 25.10 27.02
C ALA A 142 -12.19 25.40 27.20
N ALA A 143 -11.46 24.56 27.96
CA ALA A 143 -10.02 24.72 28.12
C ALA A 143 -9.26 24.42 26.81
N VAL A 144 -9.67 23.38 26.07
CA VAL A 144 -9.06 23.04 24.77
C VAL A 144 -9.35 24.14 23.74
N GLN A 145 -10.58 24.65 23.68
CA GLN A 145 -10.98 25.69 22.73
C GLN A 145 -10.22 27.01 22.89
N ARG A 146 -9.82 27.36 24.12
CA ARG A 146 -8.97 28.54 24.38
C ARG A 146 -7.61 28.49 23.66
N GLY A 147 -7.03 27.29 23.48
CA GLY A 147 -5.79 27.10 22.73
C GLY A 147 -6.00 26.58 21.30
N PHE A 148 -7.13 25.94 21.04
CA PHE A 148 -7.46 25.23 19.81
C PHE A 148 -8.86 25.61 19.32
N GLY A 149 -9.03 26.85 18.86
CA GLY A 149 -10.33 27.38 18.42
C GLY A 149 -10.99 26.68 17.23
N LYS A 150 -10.29 25.79 16.52
CA LYS A 150 -10.88 24.95 15.44
C LYS A 150 -11.55 23.68 15.97
N VAL A 151 -11.40 23.38 17.26
CA VAL A 151 -12.06 22.24 17.91
C VAL A 151 -13.49 22.63 18.26
N THR A 152 -14.45 22.02 17.58
CA THR A 152 -15.87 22.31 17.77
C THR A 152 -16.50 21.46 18.87
N SER A 153 -16.06 20.20 19.02
CA SER A 153 -16.66 19.26 19.95
C SER A 153 -15.64 18.32 20.60
N ILE A 154 -16.00 17.75 21.77
CA ILE A 154 -15.22 16.70 22.42
C ILE A 154 -15.20 15.43 21.56
N ARG A 155 -16.30 15.12 20.86
CA ARG A 155 -16.38 13.95 19.95
C ARG A 155 -15.32 14.01 18.87
N GLN A 156 -15.10 15.20 18.30
CA GLN A 156 -14.03 15.43 17.32
C GLN A 156 -12.64 15.07 17.87
N LEU A 157 -12.37 15.33 19.16
CA LEU A 157 -11.10 14.95 19.80
C LEU A 157 -10.97 13.44 20.01
N TYR A 158 -12.06 12.75 20.35
CA TYR A 158 -12.11 11.28 20.40
C TYR A 158 -11.88 10.66 19.03
N ASP A 159 -12.50 11.21 18.00
CA ASP A 159 -12.33 10.75 16.62
C ASP A 159 -10.87 10.93 16.19
N TRP A 160 -10.26 12.10 16.45
CA TRP A 160 -8.85 12.33 16.16
C TRP A 160 -7.91 11.39 16.93
N GLU A 161 -8.18 11.14 18.21
CA GLU A 161 -7.43 10.16 19.01
C GLU A 161 -7.54 8.74 18.43
N LYS A 162 -8.73 8.34 18.00
CA LYS A 162 -8.98 7.05 17.34
C LYS A 162 -8.18 6.94 16.04
N LEU A 163 -8.15 8.01 15.23
CA LEU A 163 -7.38 8.06 13.99
C LEU A 163 -5.88 7.89 14.23
N ASP A 164 -5.32 8.57 15.23
CA ASP A 164 -3.90 8.45 15.58
C ASP A 164 -3.56 7.01 16.01
N LYS A 165 -4.43 6.37 16.80
CA LYS A 165 -4.28 4.96 17.19
C LYS A 165 -4.32 4.01 15.99
N LEU A 166 -5.26 4.21 15.07
CA LEU A 166 -5.36 3.40 13.84
C LEU A 166 -4.11 3.55 12.96
N LYS A 167 -3.56 4.76 12.87
CA LYS A 167 -2.30 5.02 12.16
C LYS A 167 -1.12 4.30 12.84
N ALA A 168 -1.05 4.32 14.17
CA ALA A 168 -0.02 3.59 14.91
C ALA A 168 -0.08 2.07 14.64
N LEU A 169 -1.29 1.48 14.66
CA LEU A 169 -1.50 0.06 14.32
C LEU A 169 -1.07 -0.24 12.88
N ARG A 170 -1.47 0.60 11.93
CA ARG A 170 -1.09 0.47 10.51
C ARG A 170 0.43 0.45 10.34
N LEU A 171 1.14 1.36 11.00
CA LEU A 171 2.59 1.46 10.93
C LEU A 171 3.28 0.24 11.53
N ASP A 172 2.82 -0.23 12.70
CA ASP A 172 3.43 -1.37 13.36
C ASP A 172 3.25 -2.66 12.54
N VAL A 173 2.04 -2.91 12.03
CA VAL A 173 1.78 -4.06 11.14
C VAL A 173 2.55 -3.93 9.82
N GLY A 174 2.65 -2.72 9.26
CA GLY A 174 3.46 -2.44 8.07
C GLY A 174 4.93 -2.78 8.29
N LYS A 175 5.48 -2.46 9.47
CA LYS A 175 6.85 -2.78 9.85
C LYS A 175 7.07 -4.29 9.95
N GLN A 176 6.14 -5.01 10.57
CA GLN A 176 6.21 -6.48 10.63
C GLN A 176 6.16 -7.10 9.25
N PHE A 177 5.26 -6.63 8.38
CA PHE A 177 5.16 -7.09 7.01
C PHE A 177 6.44 -6.81 6.22
N PHE A 178 7.02 -5.62 6.36
CA PHE A 178 8.28 -5.25 5.73
C PHE A 178 9.43 -6.19 6.15
N LEU A 179 9.54 -6.51 7.44
CA LEU A 179 10.53 -7.47 7.96
C LEU A 179 10.30 -8.88 7.41
N ALA A 180 9.05 -9.35 7.36
CA ALA A 180 8.70 -10.65 6.81
C ALA A 180 9.02 -10.75 5.31
N LYS A 181 8.75 -9.68 4.55
CA LYS A 181 9.10 -9.56 3.13
C LYS A 181 10.61 -9.65 2.93
N ARG A 182 11.42 -8.98 3.75
CA ARG A 182 12.90 -9.07 3.72
C ARG A 182 13.40 -10.49 4.00
N LYS A 183 12.73 -11.21 4.90
CA LYS A 183 13.02 -12.62 5.22
C LYS A 183 12.49 -13.61 4.17
N LYS A 184 11.84 -13.14 3.10
CA LYS A 184 11.15 -13.95 2.08
C LYS A 184 10.12 -14.91 2.68
N GLN A 185 9.53 -14.52 3.81
CA GLN A 185 8.51 -15.31 4.50
C GLN A 185 7.15 -15.15 3.81
N VAL A 186 6.41 -16.25 3.71
CA VAL A 186 5.02 -16.21 3.27
C VAL A 186 4.16 -15.65 4.39
N VAL A 187 3.51 -14.52 4.14
CA VAL A 187 2.57 -13.89 5.07
C VAL A 187 1.15 -14.17 4.61
N LYS A 188 0.31 -14.69 5.51
CA LYS A 188 -1.14 -14.87 5.30
C LYS A 188 -1.92 -13.76 5.99
N ASP A 189 -3.18 -13.60 5.61
CA ASP A 189 -4.10 -12.64 6.26
C ASP A 189 -4.26 -12.90 7.75
N LEU A 190 -4.19 -14.17 8.15
CA LEU A 190 -4.19 -14.55 9.56
C LEU A 190 -2.97 -13.98 10.32
N ASP A 191 -1.81 -13.89 9.67
CA ASP A 191 -0.60 -13.33 10.27
C ASP A 191 -0.75 -11.81 10.41
N LEU A 192 -1.26 -11.13 9.38
CA LEU A 192 -1.58 -9.70 9.44
C LEU A 192 -2.58 -9.39 10.56
N ARG A 193 -3.62 -10.22 10.72
CA ARG A 193 -4.60 -10.10 11.79
C ARG A 193 -3.95 -10.26 13.16
N ARG A 194 -3.11 -11.29 13.33
CA ARG A 194 -2.39 -11.54 14.60
C ARG A 194 -1.49 -10.36 14.96
N TRP A 195 -0.70 -9.85 14.02
CA TRP A 195 0.15 -8.68 14.26
C TRP A 195 -0.67 -7.45 14.65
N ALA A 196 -1.81 -7.22 13.99
CA ALA A 196 -2.69 -6.10 14.32
C ALA A 196 -3.28 -6.20 15.74
N LEU A 197 -3.67 -7.41 16.17
CA LEU A 197 -4.19 -7.64 17.52
C LEU A 197 -3.08 -7.48 18.58
N THR A 198 -1.89 -8.03 18.34
CA THR A 198 -0.73 -7.83 19.22
C THR A 198 -0.34 -6.36 19.33
N ALA A 199 -0.32 -5.62 18.21
CA ALA A 199 -0.10 -4.18 18.23
C ALA A 199 -1.18 -3.45 19.06
N ASN A 200 -2.43 -3.92 18.99
CA ASN A 200 -3.53 -3.34 19.74
C ASN A 200 -3.44 -3.55 21.26
N GLU A 201 -2.72 -4.56 21.74
CA GLU A 201 -2.43 -4.71 23.17
C GLU A 201 -1.63 -3.51 23.70
N THR A 202 -0.76 -2.93 22.87
CA THR A 202 0.03 -1.75 23.22
C THR A 202 -0.72 -0.43 23.01
N VAL A 203 -1.47 -0.31 21.90
CA VAL A 203 -2.20 0.92 21.52
C VAL A 203 -3.51 1.07 22.31
N ASN A 204 -4.09 -0.05 22.74
CA ASN A 204 -5.33 -0.17 23.48
C ASN A 204 -6.47 0.61 22.81
N LEU A 205 -6.80 0.25 21.57
CA LEU A 205 -7.98 0.74 20.88
C LEU A 205 -9.16 -0.19 21.17
N ALA A 206 -10.13 0.33 21.94
CA ALA A 206 -11.32 -0.42 22.31
C ALA A 206 -12.17 -0.75 21.07
N GLY A 207 -12.66 -2.00 21.01
CA GLY A 207 -13.50 -2.49 19.91
C GLY A 207 -12.76 -2.77 18.60
N PHE A 208 -11.43 -2.71 18.58
CA PHE A 208 -10.65 -3.08 17.40
C PHE A 208 -10.53 -4.61 17.28
N THR A 209 -10.98 -5.16 16.15
CA THR A 209 -11.04 -6.62 15.89
C THR A 209 -10.19 -7.07 14.71
N ALA A 210 -9.41 -6.16 14.11
CA ALA A 210 -8.66 -6.44 12.87
C ALA A 210 -9.54 -7.13 11.81
N SER A 211 -10.70 -6.51 11.52
CA SER A 211 -11.70 -7.02 10.59
C SER A 211 -11.14 -7.25 9.18
N PRO A 212 -11.76 -8.12 8.36
CA PRO A 212 -11.38 -8.30 6.96
C PRO A 212 -11.29 -7.00 6.19
N ASP A 213 -12.22 -6.05 6.42
CA ASP A 213 -12.21 -4.74 5.76
C ASP A 213 -10.98 -3.91 6.13
N TRP A 214 -10.61 -3.91 7.42
CA TRP A 214 -9.41 -3.21 7.86
C TRP A 214 -8.15 -3.82 7.24
N ILE A 215 -8.09 -5.15 7.14
CA ILE A 215 -6.99 -5.87 6.46
C ILE A 215 -6.98 -5.54 4.96
N GLY A 216 -8.14 -5.48 4.31
CA GLY A 216 -8.27 -5.09 2.89
C GLY A 216 -7.74 -3.68 2.65
N LYS A 217 -8.13 -2.72 3.49
CA LYS A 217 -7.58 -1.35 3.46
C LYS A 217 -6.08 -1.36 3.70
N LEU A 218 -5.58 -2.13 4.67
CA LEU A 218 -4.15 -2.28 4.98
C LEU A 218 -3.37 -2.76 3.76
N LYS A 219 -3.83 -3.85 3.13
CA LYS A 219 -3.24 -4.40 1.91
C LYS A 219 -3.21 -3.36 0.82
N GLN A 220 -4.32 -2.67 0.62
CA GLN A 220 -4.45 -1.62 -0.40
C GLN A 220 -3.48 -0.46 -0.16
N TYR A 221 -3.32 -0.03 1.10
CA TYR A 221 -2.42 1.06 1.47
C TYR A 221 -0.95 0.72 1.17
N TYR A 222 -0.52 -0.50 1.49
CA TYR A 222 0.86 -0.96 1.28
C TYR A 222 1.10 -1.62 -0.08
N GLY A 223 0.08 -1.70 -0.94
CA GLY A 223 0.15 -2.40 -2.22
C GLY A 223 0.43 -3.91 -2.07
N ILE A 224 -0.08 -4.53 -1.00
CA ILE A 224 0.03 -5.97 -0.76
C ILE A 224 -1.00 -6.66 -1.65
N VAL A 225 -0.53 -7.53 -2.52
CA VAL A 225 -1.37 -8.30 -3.45
C VAL A 225 -1.32 -9.77 -3.06
N ASP A 226 -2.47 -10.45 -3.17
CA ASP A 226 -2.53 -11.88 -2.97
C ASP A 226 -1.74 -12.59 -4.06
N ARG A 227 -0.86 -13.50 -3.64
CA ARG A 227 -0.12 -14.33 -4.60
C ARG A 227 -1.08 -15.31 -5.28
N LYS A 228 -1.18 -15.23 -6.60
CA LYS A 228 -1.86 -16.28 -7.38
C LYS A 228 -1.04 -17.56 -7.29
N ILE A 229 -1.64 -18.63 -6.78
CA ILE A 229 -1.01 -19.96 -6.84
C ILE A 229 -1.10 -20.44 -8.29
N THR A 230 0.02 -20.37 -9.01
CA THR A 230 0.09 -20.76 -10.43
C THR A 230 0.51 -22.21 -10.62
N LYS A 231 1.21 -22.79 -9.64
CA LYS A 231 1.72 -24.16 -9.67
C LYS A 231 1.64 -24.79 -8.29
N PHE A 232 1.07 -25.97 -8.20
CA PHE A 232 1.11 -26.80 -7.00
C PHE A 232 2.42 -27.59 -7.01
N VAL A 233 3.31 -27.29 -6.08
CA VAL A 233 4.57 -28.01 -5.91
C VAL A 233 4.37 -29.04 -4.81
N THR A 234 4.60 -30.32 -5.13
CA THR A 234 4.50 -31.41 -4.15
C THR A 234 5.83 -31.60 -3.42
N LYS A 235 5.80 -32.11 -2.19
CA LYS A 235 7.02 -32.46 -1.44
C LYS A 235 7.95 -33.38 -2.24
N LYS A 236 7.38 -34.35 -2.96
CA LYS A 236 8.08 -35.24 -3.88
C LYS A 236 8.83 -34.46 -4.95
N SER A 237 8.17 -33.51 -5.63
CA SER A 237 8.82 -32.69 -6.66
C SER A 237 9.98 -31.82 -6.13
N ILE A 238 9.93 -31.37 -4.87
CA ILE A 238 11.04 -30.61 -4.25
C ILE A 238 12.23 -31.55 -3.96
N GLN A 239 11.95 -32.76 -3.48
CA GLN A 239 13.00 -33.75 -3.17
C GLN A 239 13.67 -34.30 -4.44
N GLU A 240 12.90 -34.49 -5.51
CA GLU A 240 13.40 -35.03 -6.79
C GLU A 240 14.02 -33.95 -7.70
N ALA A 241 13.74 -32.66 -7.46
CA ALA A 241 14.28 -31.54 -8.24
C ALA A 241 15.81 -31.58 -8.50
N PRO A 242 16.69 -31.84 -7.52
CA PRO A 242 18.13 -31.93 -7.78
C PRO A 242 18.49 -33.09 -8.70
N HIS A 243 17.88 -34.26 -8.49
CA HIS A 243 18.13 -35.45 -9.32
C HIS A 243 17.63 -35.25 -10.76
N VAL A 244 16.44 -34.66 -10.94
CA VAL A 244 15.91 -34.34 -12.28
C VAL A 244 16.81 -33.35 -13.00
N LYS A 245 17.36 -32.36 -12.28
CA LYS A 245 18.29 -31.38 -12.85
C LYS A 245 19.60 -32.04 -13.29
N GLU A 246 20.19 -32.88 -12.44
CA GLU A 246 21.42 -33.62 -12.74
C GLU A 246 21.24 -34.57 -13.93
N SER A 247 20.12 -35.29 -13.99
CA SER A 247 19.78 -36.16 -15.12
C SER A 247 19.61 -35.38 -16.43
N ALA A 248 18.96 -34.22 -16.38
CA ALA A 248 18.81 -33.36 -17.56
C ALA A 248 20.16 -32.80 -18.03
N GLU A 249 21.02 -32.35 -17.12
CA GLU A 249 22.37 -31.87 -17.44
C GLU A 249 23.24 -32.98 -18.05
N ALA A 250 23.16 -34.21 -17.51
CA ALA A 250 23.84 -35.38 -18.08
C ALA A 250 23.35 -35.71 -19.51
N CYS A 251 22.03 -35.63 -19.74
CA CYS A 251 21.46 -35.83 -21.08
C CYS A 251 21.97 -34.77 -22.07
N VAL A 252 21.97 -33.50 -21.68
CA VAL A 252 22.48 -32.40 -22.51
C VAL A 252 23.98 -32.58 -22.82
N ALA A 253 24.79 -33.00 -21.84
CA ALA A 253 26.21 -33.27 -22.04
C ALA A 253 26.45 -34.39 -23.05
N LEU A 254 25.66 -35.47 -22.98
CA LEU A 254 25.74 -36.61 -23.88
C LEU A 254 25.31 -36.26 -25.32
N VAL A 255 24.30 -35.41 -25.48
CA VAL A 255 23.90 -34.89 -26.79
C VAL A 255 25.01 -34.00 -27.38
N ARG A 256 25.60 -33.12 -26.57
CA ARG A 256 26.70 -32.24 -27.01
C ARG A 256 27.93 -33.03 -27.47
N SER A 257 28.28 -34.12 -26.79
CA SER A 257 29.43 -34.95 -27.17
C SER A 257 29.23 -35.76 -28.44
N ARG A 258 27.99 -35.91 -28.93
CA ARG A 258 27.67 -36.60 -30.19
C ARG A 258 27.52 -35.67 -31.39
N ILE A 259 27.41 -34.37 -31.14
CA ILE A 259 27.28 -33.34 -32.18
C ILE A 259 28.65 -32.69 -32.48
N ALA A 260 29.62 -32.82 -31.57
CA ALA A 260 31.03 -32.50 -31.80
C ALA A 260 31.74 -33.64 -32.57
#